data_AF-A0A845VQ69-F1
#
_entry.id   AF-A0A845VQ69-F1
#
_cell.length_a   1.000
_cell.length_b   1.000
_cell.length_c   1.000
_cell.angle_alpha   90.00
_cell.angle_beta   90.00
_cell.angle_gamma   90.00
#
_symmetry.space_group_name_H-M   'P 1'
#
loop_
_entity.id
_entity.type
_entity.pdbx_description
1 polymer ?
#
loop_
_entity_poly.entity_id
_entity_poly.type
_entity_poly.pdbx_seq_one_letter_code
_entity_poly.pdbx_strand_id
1 'polypeptide(L)'
;MELLDALRNQRLDSSIPGLFDVFYDILNNVQIQSNFYITHPKYKPLELPDGVVPLFTKQLLPGLALSEEPDYKFTAKEDFGMNRCQIVANALLEAWLQGHDSPEGRMNFILHNFSLLGIDLKRPYLNANSKDIY
;
A
#
# COMPACT_ATOMS: atom_id res chain seq x y z
N MET A 1 8.22 -12.95 -7.45
CA MET A 1 7.49 -14.18 -7.12
C MET A 1 7.83 -14.62 -5.71
N GLU A 2 9.02 -15.13 -5.38
CA GLU A 2 9.28 -15.73 -4.05
C GLU A 2 8.95 -14.87 -2.82
N LEU A 3 9.21 -13.55 -2.83
CA LEU A 3 8.87 -12.68 -1.69
C LEU A 3 7.36 -12.42 -1.58
N LEU A 4 6.69 -12.10 -2.69
CA LEU A 4 5.23 -11.90 -2.69
C LEU A 4 4.51 -13.21 -2.41
N ASP A 5 5.00 -14.32 -2.95
CA ASP A 5 4.50 -15.66 -2.69
C ASP A 5 4.83 -16.09 -1.26
N ALA A 6 5.97 -15.70 -0.67
CA ALA A 6 6.26 -15.94 0.74
C ALA A 6 5.37 -15.08 1.65
N LEU A 7 5.10 -13.82 1.31
CA LEU A 7 4.16 -12.96 2.05
C LEU A 7 2.72 -13.51 1.95
N ARG A 8 2.35 -14.04 0.79
CA ARG A 8 1.06 -14.71 0.55
C ARG A 8 0.97 -16.08 1.24
N ASN A 9 2.02 -16.89 1.18
CA ASN A 9 2.09 -18.25 1.73
C ASN A 9 2.39 -18.28 3.23
N GLN A 10 3.00 -17.24 3.80
CA GLN A 10 3.12 -17.07 5.26
C GLN A 10 1.76 -16.85 5.92
N ARG A 11 0.65 -16.84 5.16
CA ARG A 11 -0.69 -16.57 5.66
C ARG A 11 -0.65 -15.37 6.60
N LEU A 12 0.02 -14.32 6.12
CA LEU A 12 -0.18 -13.00 6.66
C LEU A 12 -1.63 -12.69 6.30
N ASP A 13 -2.55 -13.06 7.19
CA ASP A 13 -3.91 -12.51 7.25
C ASP A 13 -3.72 -11.00 7.42
N SER A 14 -3.40 -10.31 6.34
CA SER A 14 -3.65 -8.88 6.29
C SER A 14 -5.13 -8.77 6.56
N SER A 15 -5.53 -8.01 7.58
CA SER A 15 -6.93 -7.75 7.89
C SER A 15 -7.66 -6.99 6.76
N ILE A 16 -6.99 -6.80 5.62
CA ILE A 16 -7.42 -6.04 4.45
C ILE A 16 -7.49 -7.01 3.28
N PRO A 17 -8.70 -7.45 2.90
CA PRO A 17 -8.92 -8.24 1.71
C PRO A 17 -8.36 -7.55 0.46
N GLY A 18 -7.69 -8.31 -0.41
CA GLY A 18 -7.23 -7.82 -1.72
C GLY A 18 -5.98 -6.93 -1.70
N LEU A 19 -5.39 -6.62 -0.54
CA LEU A 19 -4.20 -5.76 -0.45
C LEU A 19 -3.02 -6.28 -1.30
N PHE A 20 -2.75 -7.58 -1.23
CA PHE A 20 -1.67 -8.19 -2.00
C PHE A 20 -1.97 -8.29 -3.50
N ASP A 21 -3.23 -8.42 -3.91
CA ASP A 21 -3.60 -8.40 -5.33
C ASP A 21 -3.37 -7.02 -5.93
N VAL A 22 -3.71 -5.96 -5.18
CA VAL A 22 -3.41 -4.57 -5.57
C VAL A 22 -1.91 -4.35 -5.66
N PHE A 23 -1.12 -4.79 -4.67
CA PHE A 23 0.33 -4.67 -4.76
C PHE A 23 0.90 -5.48 -5.92
N TYR A 24 0.41 -6.69 -6.16
CA TYR A 24 0.84 -7.48 -7.30
C TYR A 24 0.61 -6.72 -8.62
N ASP A 25 -0.55 -6.11 -8.80
CA ASP A 25 -0.85 -5.32 -9.99
C ASP A 25 0.09 -4.10 -10.12
N ILE A 26 0.21 -3.32 -9.04
CA ILE A 26 1.08 -2.13 -9.00
C ILE A 26 2.54 -2.51 -9.34
N LEU A 27 3.07 -3.52 -8.65
CA LEU A 27 4.47 -3.90 -8.76
C LEU A 27 4.84 -4.42 -10.15
N ASN A 28 3.92 -5.11 -10.83
CA ASN A 28 4.16 -5.71 -12.14
C ASN A 28 3.77 -4.82 -13.33
N ASN A 29 2.81 -3.90 -13.15
CA ASN A 29 2.25 -3.14 -14.27
C ASN A 29 2.49 -1.63 -14.18
N VAL A 30 2.79 -1.04 -13.02
CA VAL A 30 3.21 0.37 -12.97
C VAL A 30 4.61 0.51 -13.56
N GLN A 31 4.76 1.41 -14.52
CA GLN A 31 6.03 1.73 -15.18
C GLN A 31 6.40 3.17 -14.86
N ILE A 32 7.64 3.38 -14.43
CA ILE A 32 8.21 4.70 -14.17
C ILE A 32 9.32 4.93 -15.20
N GLN A 33 9.21 6.02 -15.95
CA GLN A 33 10.17 6.38 -17.01
C GLN A 33 11.13 7.47 -16.55
N SER A 34 12.26 7.65 -17.25
CA SER A 34 13.31 8.61 -16.88
C SER A 34 12.89 10.08 -16.89
N ASN A 35 11.77 10.40 -17.55
CA ASN A 35 11.12 11.70 -17.56
C ASN A 35 9.99 11.81 -16.51
N PHE A 36 9.95 10.90 -15.52
CA PHE A 36 8.93 10.78 -14.48
C PHE A 36 7.51 10.53 -15.00
N TYR A 37 7.36 10.05 -16.23
CA TYR A 37 6.06 9.56 -16.70
C TYR A 37 5.75 8.24 -16.01
N ILE A 38 4.56 8.18 -15.41
CA ILE A 38 4.03 6.99 -14.75
C ILE A 38 2.89 6.46 -15.61
N THR A 39 2.98 5.18 -16.00
CA THR A 39 1.94 4.52 -16.80
C THR A 39 1.57 3.19 -16.17
N HIS A 40 0.34 2.74 -16.47
CA HIS A 40 -0.12 1.41 -16.13
C HIS A 40 -0.85 0.82 -17.35
N PRO A 41 -0.20 -0.01 -18.17
CA PRO A 41 -0.69 -0.40 -19.49
C PRO A 41 -1.95 -1.27 -19.44
N LYS A 42 -2.28 -1.81 -18.26
CA LYS A 42 -3.45 -2.67 -18.02
C LYS A 42 -4.48 -2.04 -17.09
N TYR A 43 -4.42 -0.72 -16.89
CA TYR A 43 -5.32 -0.07 -15.92
C TYR A 43 -6.75 -0.18 -16.43
N LYS A 44 -7.64 -0.68 -15.58
CA LYS A 44 -9.05 -0.87 -15.90
C LYS A 44 -9.86 0.33 -15.42
N PRO A 45 -10.98 0.67 -16.08
CA PRO A 45 -11.96 1.58 -15.50
C PRO A 45 -12.32 1.16 -14.07
N LEU A 46 -12.56 2.15 -13.20
CA LEU A 46 -12.89 1.89 -11.80
C LEU A 46 -14.24 1.18 -11.72
N GLU A 47 -14.23 -0.07 -11.23
CA GLU A 47 -15.41 -0.84 -10.89
C GLU A 47 -15.42 -1.04 -9.37
N LEU A 48 -16.44 -0.51 -8.70
CA LEU A 48 -16.60 -0.62 -7.25
C LEU A 48 -17.65 -1.69 -6.95
N PRO A 49 -17.28 -2.84 -6.37
CA PRO A 49 -18.25 -3.84 -5.95
C PRO A 49 -19.07 -3.33 -4.76
N ASP A 50 -20.25 -3.93 -4.56
CA ASP A 50 -21.11 -3.60 -3.42
C ASP A 50 -20.37 -3.85 -2.10
N GLY A 51 -20.44 -2.86 -1.20
CA GLY A 51 -19.81 -2.93 0.10
C GLY A 51 -18.28 -2.83 0.09
N VAL A 52 -17.67 -2.36 -1.00
CA VAL A 52 -16.24 -2.04 -1.06
C VAL A 52 -15.89 -0.94 -0.05
N VAL A 53 -14.70 -1.05 0.53
CA VAL A 53 -14.12 -0.05 1.43
C VAL A 53 -12.75 0.39 0.90
N PRO A 54 -12.26 1.59 1.26
CA PRO A 54 -10.97 2.06 0.76
C PRO A 54 -9.82 1.13 1.13
N LEU A 55 -8.83 1.02 0.24
CA LEU A 55 -7.59 0.31 0.51
C LEU A 55 -6.92 0.87 1.77
N PHE A 56 -6.25 0.01 2.54
CA PHE A 56 -5.60 0.33 3.82
C PHE A 56 -6.52 0.52 5.04
N THR A 57 -7.84 0.49 4.88
CA THR A 57 -8.78 0.58 6.02
C THR A 57 -9.10 -0.79 6.64
N LYS A 58 -9.53 -0.81 7.92
CA LYS A 58 -10.09 -2.01 8.55
C LYS A 58 -11.59 -2.07 8.27
N GLN A 59 -12.01 -3.07 7.51
CA GLN A 59 -13.42 -3.31 7.24
C GLN A 59 -14.14 -3.71 8.53
N LEU A 60 -15.24 -3.01 8.84
CA LEU A 60 -16.13 -3.32 9.95
C LEU A 60 -17.40 -4.03 9.46
N LEU A 61 -17.97 -3.54 8.36
CA LEU A 61 -19.15 -4.09 7.66
C LEU A 61 -18.99 -3.85 6.15
N PRO A 62 -19.81 -4.48 5.30
CA PRO A 62 -19.87 -4.11 3.88
C PRO A 62 -20.15 -2.60 3.72
N GLY A 63 -19.21 -1.88 3.09
CA GLY A 63 -19.29 -0.43 2.87
C GLY A 63 -18.93 0.44 4.06
N LEU A 64 -18.52 -0.15 5.19
CA LEU A 64 -18.09 0.58 6.39
C LEU A 64 -16.72 0.10 6.85
N ALA A 65 -15.78 1.04 6.97
CA ALA A 65 -14.44 0.78 7.46
C ALA A 65 -13.94 1.94 8.31
N LEU A 66 -12.86 1.68 9.04
CA LEU A 66 -12.16 2.70 9.83
C LEU A 66 -10.67 2.76 9.51
N SER A 67 -10.11 3.91 9.84
CA SER A 67 -8.68 4.16 9.95
C SER A 67 -8.44 5.23 11.00
N GLU A 68 -7.29 5.16 11.67
CA GLU A 68 -6.81 6.25 12.51
C GLU A 68 -6.35 7.42 11.64
N GLU A 69 -6.52 8.64 12.13
CA GLU A 69 -5.98 9.84 11.49
C GLU A 69 -4.43 9.81 11.58
N PRO A 70 -3.68 10.00 10.48
CA PRO A 70 -2.22 9.87 10.52
C PRO A 70 -1.54 10.84 11.50
N ASP A 71 -0.73 10.31 12.43
CA ASP A 71 0.08 11.11 13.35
C ASP A 71 1.22 11.84 12.63
N TYR A 72 1.84 11.15 11.67
CA TYR A 72 2.89 11.71 10.82
C TYR A 72 2.30 12.13 9.49
N LYS A 73 2.44 13.42 9.15
CA LYS A 73 1.96 13.97 7.89
C LYS A 73 3.09 14.48 6.99
N PHE A 74 3.06 14.12 5.71
CA PHE A 74 3.97 14.66 4.69
C PHE A 74 3.60 16.10 4.30
N THR A 75 2.31 16.46 4.41
CA THR A 75 1.81 17.80 4.10
C THR A 75 0.80 18.28 5.15
N ALA A 76 0.58 19.59 5.22
CA ALA A 76 -0.37 20.18 6.19
C ALA A 76 -1.85 19.79 5.94
N LYS A 77 -2.20 19.32 4.74
CA LYS A 77 -3.58 19.03 4.32
C LYS A 77 -3.71 17.65 3.67
N GLU A 78 -3.17 16.63 4.33
CA GLU A 78 -3.41 15.25 3.92
C GLU A 78 -4.44 14.56 4.81
N ASP A 79 -5.16 13.62 4.18
CA ASP A 79 -6.00 12.63 4.82
C ASP A 79 -5.30 11.26 4.89
N PHE A 80 -5.95 10.28 5.52
CA PHE A 80 -5.44 8.91 5.63
C PHE A 80 -5.10 8.27 4.28
N GLY A 81 -5.99 8.41 3.29
CA GLY A 81 -5.81 7.77 1.99
C GLY A 81 -4.60 8.33 1.26
N MET A 82 -4.45 9.66 1.26
CA MET A 82 -3.27 10.33 0.73
C MET A 82 -2.00 9.88 1.43
N ASN A 83 -2.00 9.79 2.77
CA ASN A 83 -0.83 9.38 3.54
C ASN A 83 -0.37 7.97 3.15
N ARG A 84 -1.25 6.96 3.15
CA ARG A 84 -0.86 5.58 2.85
C ARG A 84 -0.44 5.40 1.40
N CYS A 85 -1.13 6.07 0.46
CA CYS A 85 -0.71 6.08 -0.94
C CYS A 85 0.64 6.79 -1.14
N GLN A 86 0.93 7.86 -0.39
CA GLN A 86 2.20 8.58 -0.49
C GLN A 86 3.38 7.71 -0.02
N ILE A 87 3.20 6.90 1.04
CA ILE A 87 4.24 5.95 1.50
C ILE A 87 4.59 4.97 0.37
N VAL A 88 3.59 4.40 -0.31
CA VAL A 88 3.80 3.49 -1.44
C VAL A 88 4.44 4.22 -2.63
N ALA A 89 3.96 5.41 -2.98
CA ALA A 89 4.50 6.19 -4.09
C ALA A 89 5.97 6.56 -3.87
N ASN A 90 6.33 6.99 -2.66
CA ASN A 90 7.71 7.29 -2.28
C ASN A 90 8.60 6.05 -2.41
N ALA A 91 8.14 4.90 -1.90
CA ALA A 91 8.86 3.64 -2.00
C ALA A 91 9.11 3.20 -3.45
N LEU A 92 8.10 3.31 -4.33
CA LEU A 92 8.24 2.96 -5.74
C LEU A 92 9.23 3.88 -6.45
N LEU A 93 9.16 5.19 -6.18
CA LEU A 93 10.09 6.16 -6.74
C LEU A 93 11.52 5.94 -6.24
N GLU A 94 11.69 5.66 -4.96
CA GLU A 94 12.99 5.36 -4.34
C GLU A 94 13.61 4.08 -4.93
N ALA A 95 12.82 3.01 -5.04
CA ALA A 95 13.25 1.77 -5.68
C ALA A 95 13.72 2.02 -7.12
N TRP A 96 12.95 2.79 -7.88
CA TRP A 96 13.29 3.15 -9.25
C TRP A 96 14.58 3.97 -9.35
N LEU A 97 14.73 5.01 -8.52
CA LEU A 97 15.93 5.87 -8.46
C LEU A 97 17.18 5.08 -8.09
N GLN A 98 17.06 4.05 -7.26
CA GLN A 98 18.17 3.19 -6.84
C GLN A 98 18.43 2.00 -7.78
N GLY A 99 17.70 1.90 -8.90
CA GLY A 99 17.85 0.81 -9.87
C GLY A 99 17.28 -0.54 -9.41
N HIS A 100 16.46 -0.53 -8.36
CA HIS A 100 15.77 -1.69 -7.79
C HIS A 100 14.34 -1.85 -8.32
N ASP A 101 14.15 -1.66 -9.63
CA ASP A 101 12.82 -1.58 -10.26
C ASP A 101 12.15 -2.94 -10.55
N SER A 102 12.66 -4.03 -9.96
CA SER A 102 11.99 -5.34 -9.97
C SER A 102 10.81 -5.35 -8.99
N PRO A 103 9.79 -6.21 -9.20
CA PRO A 103 8.70 -6.38 -8.23
C PRO A 103 9.18 -6.66 -6.80
N GLU A 104 10.22 -7.49 -6.64
CA GLU A 104 10.82 -7.81 -5.34
C GLU A 104 11.52 -6.60 -4.74
N GLY A 105 12.32 -5.88 -5.53
CA GLY A 105 13.00 -4.66 -5.11
C GLY A 105 12.00 -3.62 -4.62
N ARG A 106 11.02 -3.28 -5.45
CA ARG A 106 9.92 -2.37 -5.12
C ARG A 106 9.17 -2.78 -3.83
N MET A 107 8.85 -4.06 -3.65
CA MET A 107 8.20 -4.53 -2.43
C MET A 107 9.08 -4.36 -1.17
N ASN A 108 10.39 -4.60 -1.28
CA ASN A 108 11.32 -4.34 -0.18
C ASN A 108 11.34 -2.87 0.21
N PHE A 109 11.32 -1.94 -0.76
CA PHE A 109 11.23 -0.51 -0.48
C PHE A 109 9.89 -0.12 0.16
N ILE A 110 8.77 -0.73 -0.24
CA ILE A 110 7.46 -0.51 0.40
C ILE A 110 7.54 -0.92 1.88
N LEU A 111 7.99 -2.14 2.17
CA LEU A 111 8.15 -2.64 3.54
C LEU A 111 9.09 -1.74 4.36
N HIS A 112 10.20 -1.31 3.74
CA HIS A 112 11.15 -0.40 4.37
C HIS A 112 10.51 0.95 4.74
N ASN A 113 9.81 1.59 3.80
CA ASN A 113 9.19 2.89 4.02
C ASN A 113 8.07 2.84 5.08
N PHE A 114 7.25 1.78 5.10
CA PHE A 114 6.29 1.56 6.18
C PHE A 114 6.98 1.37 7.54
N SER A 115 8.07 0.59 7.58
CA SER A 115 8.88 0.35 8.79
C SER A 115 9.53 1.61 9.35
N LEU A 116 10.04 2.50 8.47
CA LEU A 116 10.62 3.79 8.89
C LEU A 116 9.62 4.67 9.64
N LEU A 117 8.34 4.57 9.30
CA LEU A 117 7.26 5.29 9.97
C LEU A 117 6.66 4.50 11.15
N GLY A 118 7.16 3.30 11.44
CA GLY A 118 6.62 2.42 12.48
C GLY A 118 5.23 1.86 12.18
N ILE A 119 4.78 1.92 10.93
CA ILE A 119 3.44 1.45 10.51
C ILE A 119 3.55 -0.01 10.08
N ASP A 120 2.77 -0.88 10.70
CA ASP A 120 2.66 -2.28 10.27
C ASP A 120 1.81 -2.38 9.00
N LEU A 121 2.41 -2.81 7.89
CA LEU A 121 1.71 -2.99 6.60
C LEU A 121 0.56 -4.02 6.69
N LYS A 122 0.56 -4.90 7.70
CA LYS A 122 -0.56 -5.84 7.93
C LYS A 122 -1.75 -5.17 8.60
N ARG A 123 -1.53 -4.04 9.27
CA ARG A 123 -2.55 -3.24 9.96
C ARG A 123 -2.39 -1.75 9.63
N PRO A 124 -2.42 -1.37 8.34
CA PRO A 124 -2.08 -0.03 7.91
C PRO A 124 -3.14 1.02 8.28
N TYR A 125 -4.31 0.59 8.78
CA TYR A 125 -5.33 1.44 9.36
C TYR A 125 -4.96 1.99 10.75
N LEU A 126 -3.92 1.43 11.39
CA LEU A 126 -3.37 1.91 12.65
C LEU A 126 -2.18 2.84 12.41
N ASN A 127 -1.94 3.75 13.35
CA ASN A 127 -0.70 4.50 13.47
C ASN A 127 0.38 3.68 14.19
N ALA A 128 1.59 4.25 14.20
CA ALA A 128 2.73 3.64 14.86
C ALA A 128 2.47 3.46 16.37
N ASN A 129 2.73 2.26 16.88
CA ASN A 129 2.53 1.88 18.29
C ASN A 129 1.08 1.90 18.78
N SER A 130 0.09 2.13 17.90
CA SER A 130 -1.32 1.99 18.24
C SER A 130 -1.68 0.53 18.54
N LYS A 131 -2.59 0.34 19.49
CA LYS A 131 -3.17 -0.98 19.79
C LYS A 131 -4.42 -1.17 18.96
N ASP A 132 -4.57 -2.34 18.35
CA ASP A 132 -5.82 -2.69 17.68
C ASP A 132 -6.91 -2.97 18.73
N ILE A 133 -7.80 -2.00 18.92
CA ILE A 133 -8.93 -2.08 19.86
C ILE A 133 -10.29 -2.14 19.13
N TYR A 134 -10.27 -2.41 17.83
CA TYR A 134 -11.42 -2.36 16.93
C TYR A 134 -11.90 -3.74 16.46
#